data_AF-A0A3M0M951-F1
#
_entry.id   AF-A0A3M0M951-F1
#
_cell.length_a   1.000
_cell.length_b   1.000
_cell.length_c   1.000
_cell.angle_alpha   90.00
_cell.angle_beta   90.00
_cell.angle_gamma   90.00
#
_symmetry.space_group_name_H-M   'P 1'
#
loop_
_entity.id
_entity.type
_entity.pdbx_description
1 polymer ?
#
loop_
_entity_poly.entity_id
_entity_poly.type
_entity_poly.pdbx_seq_one_letter_code
_entity_poly.pdbx_strand_id
1 'polypeptide(L)'
;MKPVSARPLNPYLVLAAAIILPGVGQVLNRQPFRGLLFLFFMFLLGGYTLKTAAPDVSLLGKFAGGIFVYAMAIFDAYRHARIRHVVWQHRNG
;
A
#
# COMPACT_ATOMS: atom_id res chain seq x y z
N MET A 1 28.03 -3.71 -1.40
CA MET A 1 26.77 -3.04 -1.78
C MET A 1 26.60 -3.15 -3.29
N LYS A 2 25.53 -3.78 -3.80
CA LYS A 2 25.25 -3.78 -5.24
C LYS A 2 24.80 -2.36 -5.65
N PRO A 3 25.39 -1.74 -6.68
CA PRO A 3 24.97 -0.41 -7.12
C PRO A 3 23.52 -0.52 -7.59
N VAL A 4 22.61 0.21 -6.93
CA VAL A 4 21.24 0.36 -7.43
C VAL A 4 21.30 1.43 -8.53
N SER A 5 21.78 1.03 -9.70
CA SER A 5 21.90 1.87 -10.90
C SER A 5 20.56 2.07 -11.62
N ALA A 6 19.53 1.29 -11.27
CA ALA A 6 18.21 1.39 -11.89
C ALA A 6 17.43 2.57 -11.30
N ARG A 7 17.01 3.50 -12.17
CA ARG A 7 16.10 4.60 -11.84
C ARG A 7 14.86 4.06 -11.10
N PRO A 8 14.51 4.59 -9.91
CA PRO A 8 13.29 4.19 -9.22
C PRO A 8 12.06 4.54 -10.07
N LEU A 9 11.02 3.71 -9.98
CA LEU A 9 9.75 3.94 -10.68
C LEU A 9 9.17 5.31 -10.30
N ASN A 10 8.44 5.93 -11.23
CA ASN A 10 7.74 7.18 -10.95
C ASN A 10 6.76 6.98 -9.77
N PRO A 11 6.87 7.77 -8.68
CA PRO A 11 5.99 7.62 -7.51
C PRO A 11 4.50 7.67 -7.83
N TYR A 12 4.09 8.42 -8.86
CA TYR A 12 2.69 8.51 -9.27
C TYR A 12 2.19 7.22 -9.95
N LEU A 13 3.07 6.47 -10.63
CA LEU A 13 2.71 5.15 -11.16
C LEU A 13 2.53 4.13 -10.04
N VAL A 14 3.39 4.20 -9.01
CA VAL A 14 3.25 3.36 -7.81
C VAL A 14 1.95 3.68 -7.07
N LEU A 15 1.60 4.96 -6.95
CA LEU A 15 0.34 5.41 -6.36
C LEU A 15 -0.87 4.88 -7.15
N ALA A 16 -0.88 5.06 -8.48
CA ALA A 16 -1.97 4.59 -9.33
C ALA A 16 -2.16 3.07 -9.19
N ALA A 17 -1.06 2.30 -9.22
CA ALA A 17 -1.12 0.85 -9.01
C ALA A 17 -1.65 0.47 -7.62
N ALA A 18 -1.24 1.19 -6.57
CA ALA A 18 -1.69 0.93 -5.20
C ALA A 18 -3.18 1.25 -4.98
N ILE A 19 -3.74 2.24 -5.70
CA ILE A 19 -5.17 2.59 -5.66
C ILE A 19 -6.05 1.56 -6.38
N ILE A 20 -5.52 0.92 -7.43
CA ILE A 20 -6.28 -0.08 -8.20
C ILE A 20 -6.17 -1.46 -7.54
N LEU A 21 -4.98 -1.84 -7.06
CA LEU A 21 -4.71 -3.18 -6.55
C LEU A 21 -4.02 -3.15 -5.17
N PRO A 22 -4.65 -3.75 -4.13
CA PRO A 22 -4.04 -3.83 -2.80
C PRO A 22 -2.75 -4.64 -2.81
N GLY A 23 -1.71 -4.12 -2.15
CA GLY A 23 -0.40 -4.77 -2.02
C GLY A 23 0.52 -4.63 -3.24
N VAL A 24 0.01 -4.24 -4.42
CA VAL A 24 0.83 -4.16 -5.65
C VAL A 24 1.82 -3.00 -5.62
N GLY A 25 1.45 -1.87 -5.01
CA GLY A 25 2.38 -0.74 -4.82
C GLY A 25 3.65 -1.14 -4.07
N GLN A 26 3.53 -2.02 -3.08
CA GLN A 26 4.65 -2.57 -2.32
C GLN A 26 5.50 -3.52 -3.17
N VAL A 27 4.88 -4.33 -4.05
CA VAL A 27 5.59 -5.21 -5.00
C VAL A 27 6.38 -4.39 -6.02
N LEU A 28 5.78 -3.36 -6.62
CA LEU A 28 6.48 -2.39 -7.49
C LEU A 28 7.63 -1.73 -6.75
N ASN A 29 7.45 -1.56 -5.44
CA ASN A 29 8.49 -1.06 -4.57
C ASN A 29 9.54 -2.11 -4.17
N ARG A 30 9.54 -3.34 -4.70
CA ARG A 30 10.41 -4.46 -4.32
C ARG A 30 10.31 -4.85 -2.84
N GLN A 31 9.12 -4.71 -2.26
CA GLN A 31 8.80 -5.07 -0.87
C GLN A 31 7.60 -6.01 -0.80
N PRO A 32 7.64 -7.18 -1.45
CA PRO A 32 6.49 -8.08 -1.56
C PRO A 32 5.96 -8.56 -0.19
N PHE A 33 6.84 -8.79 0.78
CA PHE A 33 6.44 -9.20 2.14
C PHE A 33 5.60 -8.14 2.84
N ARG A 34 5.90 -6.85 2.67
CA ARG A 34 5.07 -5.75 3.21
C ARG A 34 3.71 -5.71 2.54
N GLY A 35 3.66 -5.93 1.23
CA GLY A 35 2.39 -6.02 0.48
C GLY A 35 1.52 -7.16 1.01
N LEU A 36 2.10 -8.34 1.25
CA LEU A 36 1.40 -9.49 1.82
C LEU A 36 0.89 -9.21 3.24
N LEU A 37 1.68 -8.52 4.06
CA LEU A 37 1.29 -8.13 5.42
C LEU A 37 0.07 -7.20 5.39
N PHE A 38 0.03 -6.21 4.51
CA PHE A 38 -1.14 -5.34 4.32
C PHE A 38 -2.37 -6.13 3.85
N LEU A 39 -2.21 -7.03 2.88
CA LEU A 39 -3.31 -7.90 2.42
C LEU A 39 -3.86 -8.77 3.56
N PHE A 40 -2.97 -9.39 4.34
CA PHE A 40 -3.35 -10.20 5.48
C PHE A 40 -4.17 -9.39 6.50
N PHE A 41 -3.68 -8.23 6.93
CA PHE A 41 -4.40 -7.39 7.89
C PHE A 41 -5.68 -6.78 7.30
N MET A 42 -5.72 -6.51 6.00
CA MET A 42 -6.93 -6.03 5.33
C MET A 42 -8.04 -7.06 5.40
N PHE A 43 -7.75 -8.33 5.09
CA PHE A 43 -8.73 -9.40 5.20
C PHE A 43 -9.07 -9.73 6.64
N LEU A 44 -8.08 -9.76 7.55
CA LEU A 44 -8.30 -10.02 8.96
C LEU A 44 -9.23 -8.97 9.58
N LEU A 45 -8.89 -7.69 9.42
CA LEU A 45 -9.65 -6.60 10.03
C LEU A 45 -10.97 -6.35 9.29
N GLY A 46 -11.00 -6.49 7.97
CA GLY A 46 -12.24 -6.40 7.18
C GLY A 46 -13.23 -7.52 7.51
N GLY A 47 -12.74 -8.75 7.68
CA GLY A 47 -13.56 -9.88 8.14
C GLY A 47 -14.03 -9.69 9.58
N TYR A 48 -13.16 -9.19 10.47
CA TYR A 48 -13.52 -8.90 11.85
C TYR A 48 -14.60 -7.82 11.96
N THR A 49 -14.46 -6.70 11.23
CA THR A 49 -15.49 -5.65 11.21
C THR A 49 -16.78 -6.16 10.59
N LEU A 50 -16.71 -6.99 9.56
CA LEU A 50 -17.91 -7.56 8.93
C LEU A 50 -18.66 -8.46 9.91
N LYS A 51 -17.94 -9.25 10.71
CA LYS A 51 -18.52 -10.20 11.65
C LYS A 51 -19.12 -9.52 12.89
N THR A 52 -18.56 -8.39 13.32
CA THR A 52 -18.96 -7.68 14.55
C THR A 52 -19.91 -6.51 14.31
N ALA A 53 -20.03 -6.03 13.07
CA ALA A 53 -20.93 -4.94 12.72
C ALA A 53 -22.41 -5.34 12.90
N ALA A 54 -23.20 -4.42 13.43
CA ALA A 54 -24.64 -4.58 13.57
C ALA A 54 -25.33 -4.60 12.18
N PRO A 55 -26.54 -5.21 12.06
CA PRO A 55 -27.21 -5.39 10.78
C PRO A 55 -27.51 -4.08 10.04
N ASP A 56 -27.80 -3.02 10.79
CA ASP A 56 -28.15 -1.66 10.36
C ASP A 56 -26.94 -0.83 9.93
N VAL A 57 -25.71 -1.29 10.21
CA VAL A 57 -24.49 -0.60 9.78
C VAL A 57 -24.35 -0.66 8.26
N SER A 58 -23.93 0.46 7.67
CA SER A 58 -23.67 0.57 6.24
C SER A 58 -22.60 -0.41 5.76
N LEU A 59 -22.58 -0.69 4.45
CA LEU A 59 -21.57 -1.57 3.85
C LEU A 59 -20.14 -1.07 4.12
N LEU A 60 -19.93 0.25 4.04
CA LEU A 60 -18.64 0.87 4.33
C LEU A 60 -18.23 0.67 5.79
N GLY A 61 -19.18 0.76 6.73
CA GLY A 61 -18.94 0.49 8.15
C GLY A 61 -18.63 -0.99 8.42
N LYS A 62 -19.33 -1.91 7.75
CA LYS A 62 -19.06 -3.36 7.84
C LYS A 62 -17.65 -3.72 7.39
N PHE A 63 -17.07 -2.99 6.43
CA PHE A 63 -15.69 -3.22 5.96
C PHE A 63 -14.68 -2.17 6.45
N ALA A 64 -15.03 -1.35 7.45
CA ALA A 64 -14.20 -0.22 7.89
C ALA A 64 -12.76 -0.63 8.20
N GLY A 65 -12.57 -1.81 8.79
CA GLY A 65 -11.26 -2.36 9.09
C GLY A 65 -10.40 -2.59 7.86
N GLY A 66 -10.95 -3.28 6.86
CA GLY A 66 -10.25 -3.54 5.60
C GLY A 66 -9.98 -2.25 4.82
N ILE A 67 -10.95 -1.34 4.77
CA ILE A 67 -10.81 -0.03 4.10
C ILE A 67 -9.71 0.80 4.76
N PHE A 68 -9.65 0.82 6.09
CA PHE A 68 -8.61 1.53 6.83
C PHE A 68 -7.21 0.98 6.48
N VAL A 69 -7.02 -0.34 6.55
CA VAL A 69 -5.74 -0.97 6.19
C VAL A 69 -5.40 -0.70 4.72
N TYR A 70 -6.40 -0.67 3.82
CA TYR A 70 -6.18 -0.35 2.42
C TYR A 70 -5.66 1.08 2.22
N ALA A 71 -6.30 2.06 2.85
CA ALA A 71 -5.86 3.45 2.78
C ALA A 71 -4.41 3.60 3.29
N MET A 72 -4.07 2.92 4.39
CA MET A 72 -2.71 2.89 4.92
C MET A 72 -1.71 2.25 3.96
N ALA A 73 -2.10 1.17 3.27
CA ALA A 73 -1.27 0.51 2.27
C ALA A 73 -0.97 1.43 1.07
N ILE A 74 -1.96 2.21 0.60
CA ILE A 74 -1.78 3.19 -0.50
C ILE A 74 -0.78 4.26 -0.09
N PHE A 75 -0.98 4.86 1.10
CA PHE A 75 -0.11 5.89 1.63
C PHE A 75 1.34 5.40 1.77
N ASP A 76 1.52 4.20 2.34
CA ASP A 76 2.84 3.61 2.53
C ASP A 76 3.57 3.38 1.19
N ALA A 77 2.88 2.84 0.19
CA ALA A 77 3.45 2.58 -1.12
C ALA A 77 3.94 3.88 -1.81
N TYR A 78 3.12 4.93 -1.79
CA TYR A 78 3.49 6.22 -2.36
C TYR A 78 4.65 6.87 -1.61
N ARG A 79 4.58 6.94 -0.28
CA ARG A 79 5.62 7.56 0.55
C ARG A 79 6.97 6.89 0.31
N HIS A 80 7.00 5.56 0.26
CA HIS A 80 8.22 4.81 0.03
C HIS A 80 8.78 5.03 -1.39
N ALA A 81 7.92 5.08 -2.41
CA ALA A 81 8.33 5.41 -3.78
C ALA A 81 8.90 6.84 -3.88
N ARG A 82 8.23 7.81 -3.26
CA ARG A 82 8.64 9.22 -3.27
C ARG A 82 9.99 9.44 -2.61
N ILE A 83 10.21 8.84 -1.44
CA ILE A 83 11.51 8.94 -0.74
C ILE A 83 12.63 8.41 -1.62
N ARG A 84 12.46 7.24 -2.25
CA ARG A 84 13.50 6.66 -3.11
C ARG A 84 13.75 7.47 -4.37
N HIS A 85 12.71 8.03 -4.96
CA HIS A 85 12.85 8.93 -6.10
C HIS A 85 13.65 10.18 -5.72
N VAL A 86 13.32 10.82 -4.59
CA VAL A 86 14.02 12.01 -4.11
C VAL A 86 15.49 11.71 -3.78
N VAL A 87 15.77 10.58 -3.11
CA VAL A 87 17.16 10.16 -2.81
C VAL A 87 17.95 9.88 -4.09
N TRP A 88 17.33 9.28 -5.10
CA TRP A 88 17.97 9.06 -6.40
C TRP A 88 18.24 10.39 -7.13
N GLN A 89 17.31 11.35 -7.09
CA GLN A 89 17.50 12.67 -7.67
C GLN A 89 18.68 13.42 -7.04
N HIS A 90 18.78 13.43 -5.70
CA HIS A 90 19.88 14.10 -4.99
C HIS A 90 21.25 13.44 -5.19
N ARG A 91 21.29 12.16 -5.58
CA ARG A 91 22.55 11.44 -5.85
C ARG A 91 23.07 11.62 -7.27
N ASN A 92 22.20 12.01 -8.21
CA ASN A 92 22.52 12.12 -9.63
C ASN A 92 22.42 13.55 -10.18
N GLY A 93 22.06 14.52 -9.34
CA GLY A 93 22.19 15.95 -9.62
C GLY A 93 23.41 16.49 -8.92
#